data_AF-A0A5E5P0A7-F1
#
_entry.id   AF-A0A5E5P0A7-F1
#
_cell.length_a   1.000
_cell.length_b   1.000
_cell.length_c   1.000
_cell.angle_alpha   90.00
_cell.angle_beta   90.00
_cell.angle_gamma   90.00
#
_symmetry.space_group_name_H-M   'P 1'
#
loop_
_entity.id
_entity.type
_entity.pdbx_description
1 polymer ?
#
loop_
_entity_poly.entity_id
_entity_poly.type
_entity_poly.pdbx_seq_one_letter_code
_entity_poly.pdbx_strand_id
1 'polypeptide(L)'
;MSAVKRGRPRGWRRVGLVRCRDAACNRMACAVRWNLRHKSITLAVHAKTPDYPKFIPMTPVPNDAIEPTDKKPGDSYVQSFARGLAVVKAFSAARPAQTLSEVAQASGLTRAGARRILLTLEALGYVRSEGRLFRLTPRILDLGFSYLTSMPLWNLAEPFMEALVQQVQESSSASVLDGDDIVYVLRVPVRKVMSINLSIGSRLPAWCTSMGRVLLSALPDGEIDAALRRADIRQHTRRTVTDIDALRERILDVRAKGWALVDQELEEGLISIAAPIRNRAGQVIAAMNVSGQANRTSAAEMETKFLAPLQQAAQKISQMVVV
;
A
#
# COMPACT_ATOMS: atom_id res chain seq x y z
N MET A 1 31.66 12.85 -32.40
CA MET A 1 31.07 13.74 -33.44
C MET A 1 29.69 14.12 -32.91
N SER A 2 29.26 15.36 -32.65
CA SER A 2 29.66 16.72 -33.03
C SER A 2 29.36 17.67 -31.86
N ALA A 3 30.24 18.62 -31.56
CA ALA A 3 30.09 19.57 -30.46
C ALA A 3 29.38 20.85 -30.91
N VAL A 4 28.21 21.15 -30.35
CA VAL A 4 27.50 22.41 -30.58
C VAL A 4 28.12 23.51 -29.72
N LYS A 5 28.95 24.37 -30.33
CA LYS A 5 29.42 25.63 -29.72
C LYS A 5 28.27 26.65 -29.69
N ARG A 6 27.72 26.97 -28.50
CA ARG A 6 26.86 28.15 -28.32
C ARG A 6 27.68 29.34 -27.80
N GLY A 7 27.66 30.44 -28.55
CA GLY A 7 28.40 31.68 -28.26
C GLY A 7 27.93 32.41 -26.99
N ARG A 8 28.84 33.18 -26.37
CA ARG A 8 28.54 34.00 -25.18
C ARG A 8 27.80 35.29 -25.56
N PRO A 9 26.70 35.66 -24.87
CA PRO A 9 26.13 37.00 -25.00
C PRO A 9 27.05 38.04 -24.33
N ARG A 10 27.28 39.18 -25.00
CA ARG A 10 28.03 40.32 -24.46
C ARG A 10 27.26 40.91 -23.25
N GLY A 11 27.96 41.18 -22.15
CA GLY A 11 27.40 41.88 -20.96
C GLY A 11 27.56 41.20 -19.59
N TRP A 12 28.16 40.00 -19.51
CA TRP A 12 28.26 39.23 -18.27
C TRP A 12 29.71 39.19 -17.74
N ARG A 13 29.96 39.61 -16.48
CA ARG A 13 31.23 39.37 -15.77
C ARG A 13 31.12 38.13 -14.87
N ARG A 14 32.19 37.31 -14.79
CA ARG A 14 32.30 36.19 -13.84
C ARG A 14 32.53 36.75 -12.44
N VAL A 15 31.73 36.35 -11.46
CA VAL A 15 31.91 36.71 -10.04
C VAL A 15 31.91 35.43 -9.21
N GLY A 16 33.07 34.77 -9.14
CA GLY A 16 33.39 33.71 -8.17
C GLY A 16 32.59 32.40 -8.21
N LEU A 17 33.15 31.35 -7.62
CA LEU A 17 32.44 30.13 -7.21
C LEU A 17 32.07 30.26 -5.73
N VAL A 18 30.79 30.05 -5.39
CA VAL A 18 30.34 30.01 -3.99
C VAL A 18 30.01 28.56 -3.63
N ARG A 19 30.57 28.06 -2.53
CA ARG A 19 30.22 26.74 -1.97
C ARG A 19 28.91 26.87 -1.18
N CYS A 20 27.90 26.11 -1.58
CA CYS A 20 26.63 25.99 -0.85
C CYS A 20 26.88 25.17 0.44
N ARG A 21 26.43 25.67 1.60
CA ARG A 21 26.60 25.00 2.92
C ARG A 21 25.36 24.21 3.36
N ASP A 22 24.40 23.99 2.46
CA ASP A 22 23.16 23.28 2.77
C ASP A 22 23.34 21.76 2.62
N ALA A 23 22.94 20.98 3.63
CA ALA A 23 23.25 19.54 3.72
C ALA A 23 22.57 18.67 2.64
N ALA A 24 21.58 19.21 1.93
CA ALA A 24 20.95 18.55 0.78
C ALA A 24 21.72 18.71 -0.54
N CYS A 25 22.72 19.59 -0.61
CA CYS A 25 23.45 19.89 -1.84
C CYS A 25 24.83 19.22 -1.81
N ASN A 26 24.90 17.97 -2.28
CA ASN A 26 26.12 17.17 -2.30
C ASN A 26 27.18 17.79 -3.24
N ARG A 27 28.04 18.67 -2.70
CA ARG A 27 29.22 19.31 -3.32
C ARG A 27 29.11 19.62 -4.82
N MET A 28 28.07 20.32 -5.26
CA MET A 28 28.00 20.84 -6.63
C MET A 28 28.62 22.25 -6.75
N ALA A 29 29.42 22.46 -7.79
CA ALA A 29 29.94 23.77 -8.16
C ALA A 29 28.82 24.62 -8.78
N CYS A 30 28.25 25.56 -8.02
CA CYS A 30 27.28 26.51 -8.53
C CYS A 30 27.98 27.71 -9.17
N ALA A 31 27.69 27.99 -10.45
CA ALA A 31 28.12 29.21 -11.11
C ALA A 31 27.07 30.31 -10.88
N VAL A 32 27.43 31.32 -10.08
CA VAL A 32 26.58 32.48 -9.83
C VAL A 32 26.90 33.53 -10.90
N ARG A 33 25.86 34.09 -11.54
CA ARG A 33 26.01 35.20 -12.46
C ARG A 33 25.12 36.37 -12.06
N TRP A 34 25.71 37.57 -12.06
CA TRP A 34 25.06 38.83 -11.69
C TRP A 34 24.63 39.60 -12.95
N ASN A 35 23.36 39.97 -13.03
CA ASN A 35 22.85 40.79 -14.13
C ASN A 35 22.79 42.27 -13.71
N LEU A 36 23.67 43.10 -14.28
CA LEU A 36 23.82 44.52 -13.92
C LEU A 36 22.63 45.39 -14.33
N ARG A 37 21.80 44.99 -15.31
CA ARG A 37 20.64 45.79 -15.74
C ARG A 37 19.40 45.63 -14.87
N HIS A 38 19.23 44.48 -14.21
CA HIS A 38 18.02 44.16 -13.46
C HIS A 38 18.26 43.87 -11.96
N LYS A 39 19.50 44.05 -11.47
CA LYS A 39 19.91 43.75 -10.08
C LYS A 39 19.41 42.39 -9.57
N SER A 40 19.47 41.35 -10.40
CA SER A 40 18.99 40.00 -10.06
C SER A 40 20.10 38.94 -10.17
N ILE A 41 20.01 37.92 -9.31
CA ILE A 41 20.90 36.76 -9.29
C ILE A 41 20.16 35.57 -9.89
N THR A 42 20.80 34.85 -10.80
CA THR A 42 20.29 33.58 -11.34
C THR A 42 21.28 32.46 -11.06
N LEU A 43 20.83 31.40 -10.37
CA LEU A 43 21.60 30.19 -10.14
C LEU A 43 21.29 29.20 -11.27
N ALA A 44 22.32 28.76 -12.01
CA ALA A 44 22.17 27.70 -13.00
C ALA A 44 22.74 26.39 -12.45
N VAL A 45 21.86 25.46 -12.07
CA VAL A 45 22.24 24.11 -11.63
C VAL A 45 22.22 23.18 -12.85
N HIS A 46 23.37 22.64 -13.23
CA HIS A 46 23.46 21.60 -14.26
C HIS A 46 23.32 20.23 -13.57
N ALA A 47 22.09 19.69 -13.52
CA ALA A 47 21.86 18.32 -13.11
C ALA A 47 22.00 17.38 -14.31
N LYS A 48 22.97 16.45 -14.27
CA LYS A 48 22.97 15.27 -15.14
C LYS A 48 21.91 14.32 -14.58
N THR A 49 20.85 14.06 -15.34
CA THR A 49 19.88 12.99 -15.05
C THR A 49 20.53 11.63 -15.30
N PRO A 50 20.52 10.68 -14.34
CA PRO A 50 20.89 9.30 -14.63
C PRO A 50 19.86 8.67 -15.57
N ASP A 51 20.34 7.77 -16.42
CA ASP A 51 19.53 6.95 -17.31
C ASP A 51 18.82 5.87 -16.46
N TYR A 52 17.49 5.96 -16.32
CA TYR A 52 16.69 5.05 -15.50
C TYR A 52 16.15 3.90 -16.36
N PRO A 53 16.17 2.64 -15.88
CA PRO A 53 15.47 1.56 -16.55
C PRO A 53 13.97 1.87 -16.59
N LYS A 54 13.34 1.57 -17.73
CA LYS A 54 11.94 1.88 -18.03
C LYS A 54 11.02 1.38 -16.92
N PHE A 55 10.21 2.31 -16.41
CA PHE A 55 9.07 2.06 -15.52
C PHE A 55 8.23 0.90 -16.08
N ILE A 56 8.11 -0.20 -15.34
CA ILE A 56 7.10 -1.22 -15.60
C ILE A 56 5.91 -0.81 -14.74
N PRO A 57 4.84 -0.21 -15.31
CA PRO A 57 3.66 0.10 -14.52
C PRO A 57 3.05 -1.22 -14.06
N MET A 58 3.13 -1.51 -12.74
CA MET A 58 2.24 -2.51 -12.16
C MET A 58 0.82 -1.98 -12.28
N THR A 59 -0.03 -2.78 -12.91
CA THR A 59 -1.49 -2.62 -12.87
C THR A 59 -1.92 -2.50 -11.41
N PRO A 60 -2.73 -1.50 -11.04
CA PRO A 60 -3.38 -1.50 -9.74
C PRO A 60 -4.02 -2.86 -9.55
N VAL A 61 -3.73 -3.52 -8.42
CA VAL A 61 -4.45 -4.74 -8.04
C VAL A 61 -5.92 -4.38 -8.16
N PRO A 62 -6.69 -5.03 -9.05
CA PRO A 62 -8.09 -4.71 -9.18
C PRO A 62 -8.72 -4.82 -7.80
N ASN A 63 -9.76 -4.02 -7.54
CA ASN A 63 -10.67 -4.30 -6.45
C ASN A 63 -11.44 -5.57 -6.86
N ASP A 64 -10.74 -6.71 -6.88
CA ASP A 64 -11.29 -7.98 -7.33
C ASP A 64 -12.50 -8.25 -6.47
N ALA A 65 -13.58 -8.61 -7.15
CA ALA A 65 -14.89 -8.68 -6.57
C ALA A 65 -14.82 -9.55 -5.31
N ILE A 66 -15.28 -9.00 -4.17
CA ILE A 66 -15.63 -9.75 -2.95
C ILE A 66 -16.01 -11.17 -3.35
N GLU A 67 -15.14 -12.14 -3.03
CA GLU A 67 -15.41 -13.52 -3.38
C GLU A 67 -16.73 -13.90 -2.73
N PRO A 68 -17.63 -14.58 -3.46
CA PRO A 68 -18.89 -15.01 -2.90
C PRO A 68 -18.57 -15.90 -1.69
N THR A 69 -18.99 -15.46 -0.50
CA THR A 69 -19.04 -16.32 0.68
C THR A 69 -19.75 -17.62 0.29
N ASP A 70 -19.30 -18.76 0.79
CA ASP A 70 -19.85 -20.11 0.51
C ASP A 70 -21.38 -20.26 0.74
N LYS A 71 -22.03 -19.22 1.27
CA LYS A 71 -23.48 -19.06 1.28
C LYS A 71 -23.99 -18.76 -0.13
N LYS A 72 -24.53 -19.78 -0.80
CA LYS A 72 -25.35 -19.59 -2.00
C LYS A 72 -26.44 -18.56 -1.71
N PRO A 73 -26.64 -17.55 -2.58
CA PRO A 73 -27.67 -16.56 -2.37
C PRO A 73 -29.05 -17.22 -2.40
N GLY A 74 -29.71 -17.28 -1.26
CA GLY A 74 -31.09 -17.74 -1.13
C GLY A 74 -32.10 -16.66 -1.54
N ASP A 75 -33.38 -16.93 -1.35
CA ASP A 75 -34.49 -16.05 -1.77
C ASP A 75 -34.44 -14.63 -1.16
N SER A 76 -33.68 -14.43 -0.09
CA SER A 76 -33.45 -13.12 0.55
C SER A 76 -32.35 -12.28 -0.12
N TYR A 77 -31.69 -12.78 -1.16
CA TYR A 77 -30.60 -12.07 -1.83
C TYR A 77 -31.11 -10.89 -2.67
N VAL A 78 -30.78 -9.68 -2.23
CA VAL A 78 -31.17 -8.44 -2.93
C VAL A 78 -30.21 -8.17 -4.10
N GLN A 79 -30.51 -8.78 -5.25
CA GLN A 79 -29.69 -8.68 -6.46
C GLN A 79 -29.38 -7.24 -6.90
N SER A 80 -30.33 -6.32 -6.75
CA SER A 80 -30.13 -4.90 -7.12
C SER A 80 -29.04 -4.22 -6.29
N PHE A 81 -28.95 -4.54 -5.00
CA PHE A 81 -27.91 -4.00 -4.11
C PHE A 81 -26.54 -4.56 -4.49
N ALA A 82 -26.42 -5.87 -4.72
CA ALA A 82 -25.19 -6.50 -5.17
C ALA A 82 -24.66 -5.90 -6.48
N ARG A 83 -25.55 -5.64 -7.44
CA ARG A 83 -25.19 -4.96 -8.70
C ARG A 83 -24.78 -3.50 -8.47
N GLY A 84 -25.41 -2.83 -7.51
CA GLY A 84 -25.00 -1.50 -7.04
C GLY A 84 -23.54 -1.46 -6.58
N LEU A 85 -23.17 -2.40 -5.70
CA LEU A 85 -21.80 -2.58 -5.23
C LEU A 85 -20.84 -2.94 -6.38
N ALA A 86 -21.25 -3.77 -7.32
CA ALA A 86 -20.44 -4.10 -8.50
C ALA A 86 -20.11 -2.86 -9.36
N VAL A 87 -21.07 -1.95 -9.53
CA VAL A 87 -20.83 -0.68 -10.25
C VAL A 87 -19.87 0.23 -9.49
N VAL A 88 -19.97 0.33 -8.17
CA VAL A 88 -19.00 1.09 -7.35
C VAL A 88 -17.59 0.51 -7.48
N LYS A 89 -17.45 -0.82 -7.40
CA LYS A 89 -16.16 -1.52 -7.52
C LYS A 89 -15.52 -1.44 -8.90
N ALA A 90 -16.28 -1.08 -9.94
CA ALA A 90 -15.74 -0.91 -11.28
C ALA A 90 -14.69 0.22 -11.36
N PHE A 91 -14.79 1.23 -10.50
CA PHE A 91 -13.86 2.37 -10.45
C PHE A 91 -12.61 2.04 -9.64
N SER A 92 -11.45 2.52 -10.09
CA SER A 92 -10.16 2.29 -9.43
C SER A 92 -9.17 3.41 -9.72
N ALA A 93 -7.97 3.34 -9.14
CA ALA A 93 -6.89 4.28 -9.46
C ALA A 93 -6.50 4.28 -10.95
N ALA A 94 -6.56 3.11 -11.62
CA ALA A 94 -6.34 3.01 -13.07
C ALA A 94 -7.54 3.51 -13.89
N ARG A 95 -8.76 3.44 -13.33
CA ARG A 95 -10.00 3.82 -13.99
C ARG A 95 -10.79 4.82 -13.13
N PRO A 96 -10.26 6.03 -12.89
CA PRO A 96 -10.90 7.01 -11.99
C PRO A 96 -12.11 7.69 -12.63
N ALA A 97 -12.25 7.60 -13.96
CA ALA A 97 -13.42 7.99 -14.72
C ALA A 97 -13.72 6.94 -15.78
N GLN A 98 -15.00 6.63 -15.97
CA GLN A 98 -15.42 5.61 -16.93
C GLN A 98 -16.69 6.06 -17.65
N THR A 99 -16.79 5.73 -18.94
CA THR A 99 -18.02 5.82 -19.71
C THR A 99 -19.04 4.76 -19.25
N LEU A 100 -20.30 4.96 -19.60
CA LEU A 100 -21.36 3.99 -19.32
C LEU A 100 -21.04 2.57 -19.85
N SER A 101 -20.41 2.46 -21.02
CA SER A 101 -20.07 1.17 -21.62
C SER A 101 -18.95 0.46 -20.85
N GLU A 102 -17.93 1.20 -20.40
CA GLU A 102 -16.84 0.66 -19.58
C GLU A 102 -17.34 0.20 -18.22
N VAL A 103 -18.22 0.98 -17.57
CA VAL A 103 -18.86 0.57 -16.31
C VAL A 103 -19.67 -0.71 -16.50
N ALA A 104 -20.48 -0.79 -17.55
CA ALA A 104 -21.29 -1.98 -17.84
C ALA A 104 -20.42 -3.23 -18.03
N GLN A 105 -19.35 -3.12 -18.82
CA GLN A 105 -18.39 -4.20 -19.03
C GLN A 105 -17.70 -4.61 -17.73
N ALA A 106 -17.17 -3.65 -16.97
CA ALA A 106 -16.41 -3.92 -15.74
C ALA A 106 -17.28 -4.50 -14.61
N SER A 107 -18.58 -4.19 -14.58
CA SER A 107 -19.53 -4.70 -13.59
C SER A 107 -20.29 -5.96 -14.04
N GLY A 108 -20.06 -6.45 -15.27
CA GLY A 108 -20.78 -7.60 -15.83
C GLY A 108 -22.27 -7.33 -16.05
N LEU A 109 -22.65 -6.08 -16.33
CA LEU A 109 -24.04 -5.65 -16.49
C LEU A 109 -24.35 -5.24 -17.93
N THR A 110 -25.64 -5.27 -18.29
CA THR A 110 -26.10 -4.63 -19.51
C THR A 110 -25.97 -3.11 -19.40
N ARG A 111 -25.81 -2.43 -20.54
CA ARG A 111 -25.72 -0.96 -20.59
C ARG A 111 -26.91 -0.27 -19.92
N ALA A 112 -28.12 -0.81 -20.11
CA ALA A 112 -29.34 -0.30 -19.47
C ALA A 112 -29.32 -0.49 -17.94
N GLY A 113 -28.87 -1.65 -17.47
CA GLY A 113 -28.74 -1.95 -16.04
C GLY A 113 -27.71 -1.06 -15.34
N ALA A 114 -26.51 -0.93 -15.93
CA ALA A 114 -25.47 -0.04 -15.43
C ALA A 114 -25.95 1.42 -15.39
N ARG A 115 -26.68 1.88 -16.42
CA ARG A 115 -27.23 3.24 -16.45
C ARG A 115 -28.21 3.49 -15.30
N ARG A 116 -29.14 2.57 -15.04
CA ARG A 116 -30.09 2.70 -13.91
C ARG A 116 -29.37 2.85 -12.58
N ILE A 117 -28.34 2.02 -12.36
CA ILE A 117 -27.55 2.05 -11.13
C ILE A 117 -26.73 3.34 -11.02
N LEU A 118 -26.06 3.77 -12.09
CA LEU A 118 -25.29 5.02 -12.10
C LEU A 118 -26.16 6.23 -11.79
N LEU A 119 -27.38 6.29 -12.36
CA LEU A 119 -28.34 7.36 -12.05
C LEU A 119 -28.80 7.34 -10.59
N THR A 120 -29.00 6.15 -10.01
CA THR A 120 -29.29 6.02 -8.57
C THR A 120 -28.11 6.48 -7.72
N LEU A 121 -26.90 6.05 -8.04
CA LEU A 121 -25.69 6.47 -7.32
C LEU A 121 -25.43 7.98 -7.47
N GLU A 122 -25.78 8.57 -8.61
CA GLU A 122 -25.72 10.01 -8.84
C GLU A 122 -26.76 10.77 -8.02
N ALA A 123 -28.00 10.30 -7.98
CA ALA A 123 -29.05 10.86 -7.12
C ALA A 123 -28.69 10.77 -5.61
N LEU A 124 -28.00 9.70 -5.21
CA LEU A 124 -27.46 9.53 -3.86
C LEU A 124 -26.14 10.30 -3.64
N GLY A 125 -25.60 10.97 -4.66
CA GLY A 125 -24.37 11.75 -4.59
C GLY A 125 -23.07 10.94 -4.44
N TYR A 126 -23.11 9.62 -4.62
CA TYR A 126 -21.91 8.76 -4.64
C TYR A 126 -21.15 8.80 -5.97
N VAL A 127 -21.87 9.10 -7.05
CA VAL A 127 -21.30 9.26 -8.40
C VAL A 127 -21.65 10.66 -8.91
N ARG A 128 -20.80 11.21 -9.79
CA ARG A 128 -21.14 12.39 -10.59
C ARG A 128 -20.89 12.12 -12.07
N SER A 129 -21.73 12.65 -12.94
CA SER A 129 -21.50 12.68 -14.38
C SER A 129 -20.72 13.92 -14.81
N GLU A 130 -19.71 13.71 -15.65
CA GLU A 130 -18.93 14.75 -16.34
C GLU A 130 -19.02 14.47 -17.85
N GLY A 131 -20.07 15.00 -18.49
CA GLY A 131 -20.35 14.76 -19.91
C GLY A 131 -20.71 13.30 -20.18
N ARG A 132 -19.78 12.53 -20.74
CA ARG A 132 -19.96 11.08 -21.01
C ARG A 132 -19.33 10.18 -19.95
N LEU A 133 -18.58 10.77 -19.02
CA LEU A 133 -17.83 10.05 -18.00
C LEU A 133 -18.58 10.09 -16.66
N PHE A 134 -18.39 9.06 -15.86
CA PHE A 134 -18.83 8.98 -14.48
C PHE A 134 -17.60 8.90 -13.58
N ARG A 135 -17.67 9.51 -12.40
CA ARG A 135 -16.64 9.44 -11.35
C ARG A 135 -17.28 9.19 -10.00
N LEU A 136 -16.59 8.46 -9.12
CA LEU A 136 -16.94 8.43 -7.71
C LEU A 136 -16.70 9.80 -7.06
N THR A 137 -17.56 10.16 -6.12
CA THR A 137 -17.37 11.33 -5.26
C THR A 137 -16.71 10.89 -3.95
N PRO A 138 -16.15 11.83 -3.16
CA PRO A 138 -15.62 11.51 -1.83
C PRO A 138 -16.64 10.88 -0.88
N ARG A 139 -17.95 11.04 -1.13
CA ARG A 139 -19.03 10.44 -0.32
C ARG A 139 -18.91 8.92 -0.21
N ILE A 140 -18.27 8.27 -1.18
CA ILE A 140 -18.06 6.82 -1.13
C ILE A 140 -17.22 6.38 0.09
N LEU A 141 -16.42 7.28 0.65
CA LEU A 141 -15.63 7.02 1.84
C LEU A 141 -16.51 6.81 3.07
N ASP A 142 -17.71 7.39 3.13
CA ASP A 142 -18.66 7.22 4.25
C ASP A 142 -19.00 5.74 4.50
N LEU A 143 -19.03 4.93 3.43
CA LEU A 143 -19.33 3.50 3.51
C LEU A 143 -18.24 2.72 4.24
N GLY A 144 -16.97 3.07 4.03
CA GLY A 144 -15.82 2.44 4.70
C GLY A 144 -15.47 3.10 6.03
N PHE A 145 -15.78 4.38 6.19
CA PHE A 145 -15.46 5.15 7.39
C PHE A 145 -16.14 4.56 8.62
N SER A 146 -17.38 4.08 8.50
CA SER A 146 -18.09 3.39 9.58
C SER A 146 -17.31 2.21 10.16
N TYR A 147 -16.68 1.39 9.31
CA TYR A 147 -15.81 0.28 9.75
C TYR A 147 -14.60 0.83 10.52
N LEU A 148 -13.89 1.81 9.96
CA LEU A 148 -12.71 2.41 10.59
C LEU A 148 -13.04 3.07 11.93
N THR A 149 -14.18 3.77 12.04
CA THR A 149 -14.62 4.42 13.27
C THR A 149 -15.21 3.46 14.30
N SER A 150 -15.73 2.31 13.88
CA SER A 150 -16.28 1.30 14.79
C SER A 150 -15.21 0.57 15.60
N MET A 151 -13.95 0.63 15.17
CA MET A 151 -12.79 0.13 15.90
C MET A 151 -11.90 1.30 16.37
N PRO A 152 -12.15 1.88 17.57
CA PRO A 152 -11.33 2.97 18.12
C PRO A 152 -9.86 2.56 18.33
N LEU A 153 -9.54 1.27 18.22
CA LEU A 153 -8.20 0.71 18.30
C LEU A 153 -7.20 1.44 17.39
N TRP A 154 -7.56 1.77 16.15
CA TRP A 154 -6.59 2.31 15.19
C TRP A 154 -6.13 3.72 15.56
N ASN A 155 -7.04 4.56 16.05
CA ASN A 155 -6.70 5.87 16.59
C ASN A 155 -5.79 5.77 17.82
N LEU A 156 -5.98 4.73 18.64
CA LEU A 156 -5.13 4.46 19.80
C LEU A 156 -3.78 3.87 19.39
N ALA A 157 -3.72 3.11 18.30
CA ALA A 157 -2.52 2.44 17.83
C ALA A 157 -1.52 3.39 17.13
N GLU A 158 -2.03 4.42 16.44
CA GLU A 158 -1.23 5.34 15.64
C GLU A 158 -0.04 5.96 16.39
N PRO A 159 -0.17 6.52 17.61
CA PRO A 159 0.98 7.09 18.34
C PRO A 159 2.09 6.08 18.65
N PHE A 160 1.74 4.80 18.87
CA PHE A 160 2.72 3.75 19.14
C PHE A 160 3.44 3.31 17.86
N MET A 161 2.73 3.31 16.73
CA MET A 161 3.34 3.09 15.42
C MET A 161 4.22 4.26 15.02
N GLU A 162 3.83 5.51 15.29
CA GLU A 162 4.68 6.69 15.07
C GLU A 162 5.97 6.62 15.89
N ALA A 163 5.88 6.28 17.19
CA ALA A 163 7.06 6.11 18.03
C ALA A 163 7.97 4.98 17.51
N LEU A 164 7.39 3.85 17.07
CA LEU A 164 8.15 2.76 16.45
C LEU A 164 8.87 3.25 15.20
N VAL A 165 8.18 3.92 14.28
CA VAL A 165 8.76 4.45 13.03
C VAL A 165 9.86 5.46 13.32
N GLN A 166 9.68 6.35 14.31
CA GLN A 166 10.74 7.28 14.74
C GLN A 166 11.96 6.54 15.29
N GLN A 167 11.77 5.42 15.99
CA GLN A 167 12.87 4.62 16.53
C GLN A 167 13.61 3.83 15.44
N VAL A 168 12.89 3.16 14.53
CA VAL A 168 13.49 2.24 13.55
C VAL A 168 13.80 2.90 12.20
N GLN A 169 13.26 4.10 11.96
CA GLN A 169 13.41 4.86 10.71
C GLN A 169 12.95 4.09 9.47
N GLU A 170 12.03 3.14 9.63
CA GLU A 170 11.39 2.36 8.57
C GLU A 170 9.87 2.43 8.67
N SER A 171 9.16 2.19 7.57
CA SER A 171 7.69 2.33 7.55
C SER A 171 7.03 1.19 8.33
N SER A 172 5.98 1.52 9.08
CA SER A 172 5.16 0.55 9.80
C SER A 172 3.73 0.56 9.27
N SER A 173 3.12 -0.62 9.19
CA SER A 173 1.71 -0.78 8.80
C SER A 173 1.03 -1.78 9.73
N ALA A 174 -0.29 -1.67 9.85
CA ALA A 174 -1.13 -2.66 10.49
C ALA A 174 -2.18 -3.17 9.50
N SER A 175 -2.54 -4.45 9.67
CA SER A 175 -3.53 -5.12 8.83
C SER A 175 -4.40 -6.08 9.63
N VAL A 176 -5.58 -6.35 9.08
CA VAL A 176 -6.50 -7.39 9.53
C VAL A 176 -6.62 -8.45 8.45
N LEU A 177 -7.07 -9.64 8.83
CA LEU A 177 -7.37 -10.71 7.89
C LEU A 177 -8.80 -10.56 7.36
N ASP A 178 -8.98 -10.67 6.06
CA ASP A 178 -10.30 -10.70 5.41
C ASP A 178 -10.29 -11.75 4.30
N GLY A 179 -10.92 -12.89 4.58
CA GLY A 179 -10.76 -14.09 3.74
C GLY A 179 -9.30 -14.54 3.71
N ASP A 180 -8.74 -14.62 2.50
CA ASP A 180 -7.37 -15.11 2.25
C ASP A 180 -6.35 -13.98 2.03
N ASP A 181 -6.79 -12.73 2.22
CA ASP A 181 -5.98 -11.51 2.09
C ASP A 181 -5.80 -10.80 3.42
N ILE A 182 -4.74 -10.00 3.49
CA ILE A 182 -4.61 -8.93 4.48
C ILE A 182 -5.18 -7.62 3.93
N VAL A 183 -5.80 -6.83 4.80
CA VAL A 183 -6.27 -5.48 4.49
C VAL A 183 -5.52 -4.48 5.35
N TYR A 184 -4.87 -3.50 4.73
CA TYR A 184 -4.19 -2.42 5.44
C TYR A 184 -5.22 -1.51 6.11
N VAL A 185 -5.12 -1.33 7.41
CA VAL A 185 -6.05 -0.52 8.21
C VAL A 185 -5.39 0.71 8.83
N LEU A 186 -4.07 0.68 8.99
CA LEU A 186 -3.27 1.80 9.47
C LEU A 186 -1.87 1.74 8.84
N ARG A 187 -1.30 2.91 8.54
CA ARG A 187 0.04 3.02 7.95
C ARG A 187 0.72 4.31 8.40
N VAL A 188 1.93 4.17 8.92
CA VAL A 188 2.83 5.28 9.24
C VAL A 188 4.04 5.19 8.30
N PRO A 189 4.04 5.95 7.19
CA PRO A 189 5.10 5.88 6.19
C PRO A 189 6.32 6.73 6.58
N VAL A 190 7.51 6.24 6.27
CA VAL A 190 8.70 7.10 6.14
C VAL A 190 8.76 7.59 4.69
N ARG A 191 9.20 8.84 4.46
CA ARG A 191 9.44 9.38 3.11
C ARG A 191 10.63 8.68 2.44
N LYS A 192 10.41 7.46 1.98
CA LYS A 192 11.32 6.67 1.16
C LYS A 192 10.57 6.22 -0.08
N VAL A 193 11.26 6.18 -1.21
CA VAL A 193 10.69 5.68 -2.46
C VAL A 193 10.50 4.17 -2.30
N MET A 194 9.28 3.73 -2.03
CA MET A 194 8.86 2.34 -2.25
C MET A 194 8.13 2.28 -3.59
N SER A 195 8.33 1.19 -4.33
CA SER A 195 7.66 0.89 -5.61
C SER A 195 6.18 0.58 -5.43
N ILE A 196 5.77 0.01 -4.29
CA ILE A 196 4.35 -0.23 -3.98
C ILE A 196 3.71 0.99 -3.31
N ASN A 197 2.72 1.56 -3.99
CA ASN A 197 1.77 2.51 -3.40
C ASN A 197 0.75 1.76 -2.53
N LEU A 198 1.13 1.45 -1.29
CA LEU A 198 0.25 0.87 -0.28
C LEU A 198 -0.47 1.99 0.47
N SER A 199 -1.80 1.94 0.49
CA SER A 199 -2.67 2.84 1.25
C SER A 199 -3.57 2.04 2.20
N ILE A 200 -4.24 2.75 3.11
CA ILE A 200 -5.34 2.14 3.86
C ILE A 200 -6.38 1.60 2.86
N GLY A 201 -6.89 0.40 3.13
CA GLY A 201 -7.79 -0.35 2.25
C GLY A 201 -7.10 -1.20 1.17
N SER A 202 -5.77 -1.07 0.97
CA SER A 202 -5.04 -1.96 0.06
C SER A 202 -5.11 -3.42 0.56
N ARG A 203 -5.16 -4.36 -0.39
CA ARG A 203 -5.16 -5.80 -0.11
C ARG A 203 -3.88 -6.45 -0.62
N LEU A 204 -3.39 -7.45 0.09
CA LEU A 204 -2.31 -8.33 -0.36
C LEU A 204 -2.59 -9.78 0.07
N PRO A 205 -2.12 -10.79 -0.67
CA PRO A 205 -2.34 -12.18 -0.28
C PRO A 205 -1.70 -12.50 1.07
N ALA A 206 -2.44 -13.16 1.96
CA ALA A 206 -1.95 -13.42 3.31
C ALA A 206 -0.77 -14.43 3.33
N TRP A 207 -0.77 -15.40 2.43
CA TRP A 207 0.22 -16.49 2.38
C TRP A 207 1.66 -16.01 2.10
N CYS A 208 1.83 -14.90 1.38
CA CYS A 208 3.15 -14.36 1.00
C CYS A 208 3.58 -13.11 1.78
N THR A 209 2.80 -12.65 2.75
CA THR A 209 3.11 -11.43 3.52
C THR A 209 3.44 -11.77 4.98
N SER A 210 4.32 -10.97 5.61
CA SER A 210 4.68 -11.21 7.03
C SER A 210 3.47 -11.06 7.95
N MET A 211 2.68 -10.00 7.78
CA MET A 211 1.44 -9.81 8.55
C MET A 211 0.42 -10.91 8.26
N GLY A 212 0.30 -11.33 7.00
CA GLY A 212 -0.61 -12.40 6.61
C GLY A 212 -0.24 -13.74 7.23
N ARG A 213 1.05 -14.10 7.28
CA ARG A 213 1.50 -15.31 7.99
C ARG A 213 1.22 -15.24 9.47
N VAL A 214 1.42 -14.09 10.12
CA VAL A 214 1.04 -13.89 11.53
C VAL A 214 -0.46 -14.11 11.73
N LEU A 215 -1.30 -13.54 10.86
CA LEU A 215 -2.75 -13.65 10.95
C LEU A 215 -3.23 -15.09 10.67
N LEU A 216 -2.75 -15.72 9.60
CA LEU A 216 -3.07 -17.12 9.27
C LEU A 216 -2.62 -18.07 10.38
N SER A 217 -1.46 -17.81 11.01
CA SER A 217 -0.95 -18.65 12.11
C SER A 217 -1.87 -18.68 13.33
N ALA A 218 -2.78 -17.71 13.47
CA ALA A 218 -3.74 -17.65 14.56
C ALA A 218 -5.05 -18.42 14.29
N LEU A 219 -5.28 -18.86 13.05
CA LEU A 219 -6.45 -19.65 12.69
C LEU A 219 -6.29 -21.11 13.13
N PRO A 220 -7.39 -21.86 13.33
CA PRO A 220 -7.37 -23.31 13.43
C PRO A 220 -6.74 -23.96 12.19
N ASP A 221 -6.10 -25.12 12.35
CA ASP A 221 -5.37 -25.80 11.25
C ASP A 221 -6.24 -26.02 10.01
N GLY A 222 -7.50 -26.44 10.19
CA GLY A 222 -8.42 -26.65 9.08
C GLY A 222 -8.75 -25.36 8.30
N GLU A 223 -8.75 -24.20 8.97
CA GLU A 223 -8.96 -22.90 8.32
C GLU A 223 -7.71 -22.41 7.59
N ILE A 224 -6.51 -22.69 8.10
CA ILE A 224 -5.25 -22.46 7.38
C ILE A 224 -5.24 -23.26 6.07
N ASP A 225 -5.57 -24.55 6.17
CA ASP A 225 -5.58 -25.43 5.01
C ASP A 225 -6.63 -24.99 3.99
N ALA A 226 -7.79 -24.51 4.45
CA ALA A 226 -8.82 -23.97 3.57
C ALA A 226 -8.37 -22.67 2.89
N ALA A 227 -7.72 -21.77 3.61
CA ALA A 227 -7.20 -20.52 3.06
C ALA A 227 -6.11 -20.76 2.00
N LEU A 228 -5.17 -21.67 2.27
CA LEU A 228 -4.12 -22.02 1.30
C LEU A 228 -4.67 -22.71 0.04
N ARG A 229 -5.74 -23.52 0.17
CA ARG A 229 -6.40 -24.15 -0.99
C ARG A 229 -7.17 -23.16 -1.87
N ARG A 230 -7.74 -22.12 -1.28
CA ARG A 230 -8.47 -21.08 -2.03
C ARG A 230 -7.53 -20.04 -2.64
N ALA A 231 -6.38 -19.79 -2.01
CA ALA A 231 -5.43 -18.79 -2.45
C ALA A 231 -4.91 -19.05 -3.87
N ASP A 232 -4.89 -18.00 -4.69
CA ASP A 232 -4.22 -17.98 -5.99
C ASP A 232 -2.70 -17.84 -5.81
N ILE A 233 -2.05 -18.97 -5.51
CA ILE A 233 -0.61 -19.02 -5.22
C ILE A 233 0.16 -18.89 -6.54
N ARG A 234 0.76 -17.73 -6.74
CA ARG A 234 1.58 -17.40 -7.91
C ARG A 234 2.98 -17.02 -7.51
N GLN A 235 3.96 -17.38 -8.34
CA GLN A 235 5.33 -16.95 -8.14
C GLN A 235 5.47 -15.46 -8.48
N HIS A 236 5.57 -14.60 -7.46
CA HIS A 236 5.79 -13.16 -7.65
C HIS A 236 7.26 -12.82 -7.89
N THR A 237 8.16 -13.57 -7.27
CA THR A 237 9.62 -13.43 -7.35
C THR A 237 10.27 -14.81 -7.34
N ARG A 238 11.58 -14.85 -7.58
CA ARG A 238 12.36 -16.10 -7.46
C ARG A 238 12.40 -16.68 -6.04
N ARG A 239 12.01 -15.90 -5.03
CA ARG A 239 12.03 -16.28 -3.61
C ARG A 239 10.64 -16.64 -3.08
N THR A 240 9.59 -16.37 -3.83
CA THR A 240 8.22 -16.73 -3.46
C THR A 240 8.12 -18.23 -3.27
N VAL A 241 7.66 -18.67 -2.10
CA VAL A 241 7.31 -20.08 -1.90
C VAL A 241 5.92 -20.32 -2.45
N THR A 242 5.83 -21.29 -3.35
CA THR A 242 4.58 -21.66 -4.04
C THR A 242 4.07 -23.05 -3.66
N ASP A 243 4.88 -23.84 -2.97
CA ASP A 243 4.48 -25.15 -2.47
C ASP A 243 3.57 -24.98 -1.24
N ILE A 244 2.39 -25.62 -1.28
CA ILE A 244 1.36 -25.46 -0.25
C ILE A 244 1.83 -26.01 1.10
N ASP A 245 2.49 -27.17 1.10
CA ASP A 245 2.97 -27.81 2.33
C ASP A 245 4.09 -26.97 2.95
N ALA A 246 5.02 -26.46 2.15
CA ALA A 246 6.06 -25.54 2.61
C ALA A 246 5.48 -24.21 3.14
N LEU A 247 4.42 -23.67 2.53
CA LEU A 247 3.72 -22.48 3.05
C LEU A 247 3.05 -22.79 4.39
N ARG A 248 2.40 -23.95 4.50
CA ARG A 248 1.76 -24.42 5.74
C ARG A 248 2.79 -24.56 6.86
N GLU A 249 3.92 -25.20 6.60
CA GLU A 249 5.01 -25.34 7.58
C GLU A 249 5.51 -23.97 8.07
N ARG A 250 5.69 -23.01 7.15
CA ARG A 250 6.09 -21.64 7.51
C ARG A 250 5.05 -20.93 8.38
N ILE A 251 3.77 -21.12 8.10
CA ILE A 251 2.69 -20.53 8.92
C ILE A 251 2.68 -21.15 10.33
N LEU A 252 2.89 -22.46 10.44
CA LEU A 252 2.97 -23.14 11.73
C LEU A 252 4.23 -22.76 12.52
N ASP A 253 5.36 -22.56 11.85
CA ASP A 253 6.58 -22.01 12.47
C ASP A 253 6.34 -20.60 13.04
N VAL A 254 5.60 -19.76 12.31
CA VAL A 254 5.17 -18.45 12.80
C VAL A 254 4.28 -18.56 14.03
N ARG A 255 3.38 -19.56 14.10
CA ARG A 255 2.55 -19.82 15.29
C ARG A 255 3.42 -20.09 16.52
N ALA A 256 4.48 -20.89 16.35
CA ALA A 256 5.40 -21.24 17.44
C ALA A 256 6.29 -20.06 17.87
N LYS A 257 6.79 -19.27 16.90
CA LYS A 257 7.69 -18.13 17.16
C LYS A 257 6.95 -16.88 17.64
N GLY A 258 5.70 -16.68 17.22
CA GLY A 258 4.90 -15.51 17.52
C GLY A 258 5.22 -14.27 16.68
N TRP A 259 6.00 -14.41 15.60
CA TRP A 259 6.33 -13.36 14.64
C TRP A 259 6.69 -13.98 13.29
N ALA A 260 6.65 -13.19 12.22
CA ALA A 260 7.01 -13.64 10.87
C ALA A 260 7.98 -12.68 10.20
N LEU A 261 8.96 -13.22 9.47
CA LEU A 261 9.77 -12.47 8.53
C LEU A 261 9.55 -13.00 7.12
N VAL A 262 9.40 -12.08 6.18
CA VAL A 262 9.29 -12.38 4.76
C VAL A 262 10.34 -11.57 4.02
N ASP A 263 11.20 -12.27 3.29
CA ASP A 263 12.31 -11.72 2.52
C ASP A 263 12.03 -11.88 1.02
N GLN A 264 11.54 -10.80 0.40
CA GLN A 264 11.40 -10.64 -1.04
C GLN A 264 10.48 -11.64 -1.72
N GLU A 265 9.47 -12.17 -1.02
CA GLU A 265 8.51 -13.13 -1.61
C GLU A 265 7.39 -12.46 -2.41
N LEU A 266 7.02 -11.23 -2.07
CA LEU A 266 6.00 -10.48 -2.78
C LEU A 266 6.57 -9.58 -3.87
N GLU A 267 7.71 -8.94 -3.58
CA GLU A 267 8.41 -8.05 -4.51
C GLU A 267 9.92 -8.14 -4.30
N GLU A 268 10.69 -8.10 -5.37
CA GLU A 268 12.14 -8.01 -5.29
C GLU A 268 12.55 -6.73 -4.54
N GLY A 269 13.47 -6.86 -3.60
CA GLY A 269 13.89 -5.75 -2.74
C GLY A 269 12.96 -5.43 -1.56
N LEU A 270 11.78 -6.04 -1.43
CA LEU A 270 10.91 -5.84 -0.25
C LEU A 270 11.24 -6.84 0.86
N ILE A 271 11.50 -6.36 2.07
CA ILE A 271 11.61 -7.20 3.27
C ILE A 271 10.70 -6.68 4.38
N SER A 272 10.09 -7.58 5.14
CA SER A 272 9.20 -7.20 6.24
C SER A 272 9.24 -8.18 7.40
N ILE A 273 9.04 -7.65 8.61
CA ILE A 273 8.91 -8.42 9.85
C ILE A 273 7.63 -7.99 10.57
N ALA A 274 6.83 -8.95 11.04
CA ALA A 274 5.51 -8.70 11.60
C ALA A 274 5.31 -9.36 12.98
N ALA A 275 4.49 -8.73 13.81
CA ALA A 275 4.09 -9.21 15.13
C ALA A 275 2.56 -9.09 15.31
N PRO A 276 1.94 -9.97 16.13
CA PRO A 276 0.51 -9.98 16.35
C PRO A 276 0.07 -8.85 17.31
N ILE A 277 -1.11 -8.30 17.04
CA ILE A 277 -1.88 -7.50 17.98
C ILE A 277 -2.99 -8.39 18.53
N ARG A 278 -3.07 -8.51 19.86
CA ARG A 278 -3.97 -9.44 20.54
C ARG A 278 -5.03 -8.71 21.35
N ASN A 279 -6.22 -9.30 21.48
CA ASN A 279 -7.22 -8.86 22.45
C ASN A 279 -6.93 -9.42 23.85
N ARG A 280 -7.78 -9.09 24.84
CA ARG A 280 -7.65 -9.58 26.22
C ARG A 280 -7.78 -11.09 26.37
N ALA A 281 -8.50 -11.74 25.45
CA ALA A 281 -8.60 -13.20 25.39
C ALA A 281 -7.35 -13.86 24.76
N GLY A 282 -6.33 -13.07 24.38
CA GLY A 282 -5.11 -13.56 23.74
C GLY A 282 -5.26 -13.87 22.24
N GLN A 283 -6.45 -13.64 21.66
CA GLN A 283 -6.72 -13.88 20.25
C GLN A 283 -6.03 -12.82 19.40
N VAL A 284 -5.41 -13.23 18.29
CA VAL A 284 -4.82 -12.31 17.31
C VAL A 284 -5.96 -11.68 16.52
N ILE A 285 -6.11 -10.36 16.64
CA ILE A 285 -7.17 -9.61 15.93
C ILE A 285 -6.61 -8.79 14.76
N ALA A 286 -5.29 -8.58 14.75
CA ALA A 286 -4.57 -7.85 13.73
C ALA A 286 -3.08 -8.21 13.78
N ALA A 287 -2.33 -7.77 12.78
CA ALA A 287 -0.88 -7.82 12.78
C ALA A 287 -0.31 -6.46 12.37
N MET A 288 0.83 -6.09 12.93
CA MET A 288 1.60 -4.92 12.50
C MET A 288 3.00 -5.32 12.05
N ASN A 289 3.61 -4.55 11.16
CA ASN A 289 4.94 -4.82 10.65
C ASN A 289 5.88 -3.62 10.69
N VAL A 290 7.16 -3.92 10.45
CA VAL A 290 8.14 -2.99 9.90
C VAL A 290 8.49 -3.49 8.51
N SER A 291 8.52 -2.58 7.53
CA SER A 291 8.88 -2.86 6.14
C SER A 291 10.04 -2.00 5.68
N GLY A 292 11.01 -2.61 5.02
CA GLY A 292 12.24 -1.98 4.57
C GLY A 292 12.65 -2.45 3.17
N GLN A 293 13.83 -2.00 2.74
CA GLN A 293 14.43 -2.42 1.47
C GLN A 293 15.56 -3.42 1.73
N ALA A 294 15.50 -4.59 1.09
CA ALA A 294 16.45 -5.68 1.28
C ALA A 294 17.89 -5.31 0.87
N ASN A 295 18.07 -4.26 0.05
CA ASN A 295 19.37 -3.72 -0.31
C ASN A 295 20.05 -2.91 0.82
N ARG A 296 19.29 -2.52 1.85
CA ARG A 296 19.74 -1.71 3.00
C ARG A 296 19.64 -2.46 4.32
N THR A 297 18.72 -3.42 4.40
CA THR A 297 18.44 -4.15 5.62
C THR A 297 18.31 -5.63 5.30
N SER A 298 19.23 -6.42 5.83
CA SER A 298 19.18 -7.89 5.72
C SER A 298 18.13 -8.50 6.64
N ALA A 299 17.76 -9.77 6.40
CA ALA A 299 16.85 -10.50 7.28
C ALA A 299 17.37 -10.58 8.73
N ALA A 300 18.66 -10.82 8.91
CA ALA A 300 19.29 -10.82 10.23
C ALA A 300 19.21 -9.45 10.93
N GLU A 301 19.34 -8.35 10.16
CA GLU A 301 19.18 -7.01 10.71
C GLU A 301 17.73 -6.69 11.09
N MET A 302 16.74 -7.18 10.31
CA MET A 302 15.33 -7.03 10.67
C MET A 302 15.04 -7.68 12.02
N GLU A 303 15.52 -8.90 12.22
CA GLU A 303 15.34 -9.64 13.47
C GLU A 303 16.07 -8.97 14.65
N THR A 304 17.35 -8.65 14.48
CA THR A 304 18.18 -8.10 15.58
C THR A 304 17.82 -6.66 15.96
N LYS A 305 17.45 -5.81 15.00
CA LYS A 305 17.22 -4.38 15.23
C LYS A 305 15.74 -4.03 15.42
N PHE A 306 14.82 -4.73 14.76
CA PHE A 306 13.43 -4.29 14.66
C PHE A 306 12.43 -5.19 15.38
N LEU A 307 12.74 -6.47 15.60
CA LEU A 307 11.79 -7.39 16.23
C LEU A 307 11.38 -6.93 17.63
N ALA A 308 12.35 -6.62 18.51
CA ALA A 308 12.05 -6.22 19.88
C ALA A 308 11.25 -4.91 19.96
N PRO A 309 11.64 -3.81 19.26
CA PRO A 309 10.80 -2.60 19.20
C PRO A 309 9.40 -2.85 18.63
N LEU A 310 9.28 -3.66 17.58
CA LEU A 310 8.02 -4.03 16.96
C LEU A 310 7.10 -4.77 17.93
N GLN A 311 7.61 -5.79 18.63
CA GLN A 311 6.86 -6.55 19.62
C GLN A 311 6.42 -5.67 20.80
N GLN A 312 7.28 -4.74 21.26
CA GLN A 312 6.92 -3.79 22.30
C GLN A 312 5.77 -2.87 21.86
N ALA A 313 5.82 -2.36 20.63
CA ALA A 313 4.73 -1.55 20.07
C ALA A 313 3.43 -2.36 19.97
N ALA A 314 3.50 -3.58 19.41
CA ALA A 314 2.35 -4.47 19.28
C ALA A 314 1.74 -4.83 20.63
N GLN A 315 2.56 -5.05 21.66
CA GLN A 315 2.11 -5.35 23.02
C GLN A 315 1.41 -4.14 23.67
N LYS A 316 1.96 -2.93 23.52
CA LYS A 316 1.31 -1.70 24.01
C LYS A 316 -0.05 -1.49 23.34
N ILE A 317 -0.14 -1.76 22.03
CA ILE A 317 -1.41 -1.71 21.29
C ILE A 317 -2.39 -2.75 21.82
N SER A 318 -1.93 -3.98 22.03
CA SER A 318 -2.75 -5.09 22.55
C SER A 318 -3.35 -4.78 23.94
N GLN A 319 -2.62 -4.06 24.80
CA GLN A 319 -3.11 -3.67 26.13
C GLN A 319 -4.29 -2.68 26.09
N MET A 320 -4.45 -1.96 24.98
CA MET A 320 -5.55 -0.99 24.79
C MET A 320 -6.79 -1.62 24.15
N VAL A 321 -6.70 -2.86 23.67
CA VAL A 321 -7.84 -3.56 23.07
C VAL A 321 -8.82 -3.92 24.20
N VAL A 322 -9.91 -3.18 24.29
CA VAL A 322 -11.05 -3.47 25.16
C VAL A 322 -12.17 -4.01 24.28
N VAL A 323 -12.17 -5.32 24.07
CA VAL A 323 -13.29 -6.05 23.46
C VAL A 323 -13.54 -7.29 24.30
#